data_AF-A0AAZ3PFR9-F1
#
_entry.id   AF-A0AAZ3PFR9-F1
#
_cell.length_a   1.000
_cell.length_b   1.000
_cell.length_c   1.000
_cell.angle_alpha   90.00
_cell.angle_beta   90.00
_cell.angle_gamma   90.00
#
_symmetry.space_group_name_H-M   'P 1'
#
loop_
_entity.id
_entity.type
_entity.pdbx_description
1 polymer ?
#
loop_
_entity_poly.entity_id
_entity_poly.type
_entity_poly.pdbx_seq_one_letter_code
_entity_poly.pdbx_strand_id
1 'polypeptide(L)'
;NIESRTLAIARSLTQQLQTTCQVLVSGLQGLPQNIQKEALFLSHSASQVYSSFSKAAAFGDLSDGMLASSKAQLGKMKESLDGVMDYLVNNTSLNWLVPDSTLSDLSSVEDDEISDE
;
A
#
# COMPACT_ATOMS: atom_id res chain seq x y z
N ASN A 1 -6.03 -18.62 -19.55
CA ASN A 1 -6.54 -17.47 -20.32
C ASN A 1 -5.77 -16.23 -19.86
N ILE A 2 -5.33 -15.37 -20.79
CA ILE A 2 -4.59 -14.13 -20.51
C ILE A 2 -5.38 -13.19 -19.59
N GLU A 3 -6.69 -13.14 -19.75
CA GLU A 3 -7.59 -12.27 -18.99
C GLU A 3 -7.50 -12.50 -17.47
N SER A 4 -7.74 -13.75 -17.04
CA SER A 4 -7.68 -14.14 -15.63
C SER A 4 -6.30 -13.88 -15.02
N ARG A 5 -5.22 -14.14 -15.78
CA ARG A 5 -3.84 -13.86 -15.34
C ARG A 5 -3.61 -12.36 -15.13
N THR A 6 -4.03 -11.53 -16.08
CA THR A 6 -3.91 -10.07 -15.97
C THR A 6 -4.72 -9.52 -14.79
N LEU A 7 -5.93 -10.05 -14.57
CA LEU A 7 -6.76 -9.63 -13.44
C LEU A 7 -6.15 -10.08 -12.10
N ALA A 8 -5.56 -11.27 -12.02
CA ALA A 8 -4.81 -11.71 -10.85
C ALA A 8 -3.62 -10.78 -10.54
N ILE A 9 -2.87 -10.37 -11.56
CA ILE A 9 -1.77 -9.39 -11.42
C ILE A 9 -2.32 -8.05 -10.91
N ALA A 10 -3.39 -7.53 -11.51
CA ALA A 10 -4.00 -6.27 -11.08
C ALA A 10 -4.47 -6.31 -9.62
N ARG A 11 -5.11 -7.39 -9.17
CA ARG A 11 -5.50 -7.59 -7.76
C ARG A 11 -4.29 -7.63 -6.85
N SER A 12 -3.24 -8.38 -7.20
CA SER A 12 -2.01 -8.46 -6.42
C SER A 12 -1.34 -7.09 -6.27
N LEU A 13 -1.20 -6.34 -7.36
CA LEU A 13 -0.57 -5.01 -7.33
C LEU A 13 -1.37 -4.01 -6.50
N THR A 14 -2.70 -4.01 -6.64
CA THR A 14 -3.56 -3.10 -5.87
C THR A 14 -3.65 -3.49 -4.39
N GLN A 15 -3.55 -4.78 -4.07
CA GLN A 15 -3.40 -5.26 -2.70
C GLN A 15 -2.07 -4.80 -2.09
N GLN A 16 -0.96 -4.97 -2.81
CA GLN A 16 0.36 -4.49 -2.35
C GLN A 16 0.34 -2.99 -2.10
N LEU A 17 -0.26 -2.21 -3.02
CA LEU A 17 -0.44 -0.78 -2.84
C LEU A 17 -1.21 -0.45 -1.55
N GLN A 18 -2.33 -1.15 -1.30
CA GLN A 18 -3.11 -0.96 -0.08
C GLN A 18 -2.28 -1.25 1.18
N THR A 19 -1.62 -2.41 1.24
CA THR A 19 -0.77 -2.80 2.37
C THR A 19 0.33 -1.79 2.61
N THR A 20 1.04 -1.37 1.56
CA THR A 20 2.09 -0.36 1.66
C THR A 20 1.56 0.96 2.17
N CYS A 21 0.39 1.43 1.72
CA CYS A 21 -0.22 2.65 2.23
C CYS A 21 -0.69 2.51 3.69
N GLN A 22 -1.09 1.32 4.16
CA GLN A 22 -1.38 1.08 5.58
C GLN A 22 -0.10 1.15 6.42
N VAL A 23 1.00 0.54 5.95
CA VAL A 23 2.31 0.64 6.60
C VAL A 23 2.77 2.10 6.65
N LEU A 24 2.55 2.86 5.58
CA LEU A 24 2.88 4.29 5.53
C LEU A 24 2.14 5.10 6.61
N VAL A 25 0.86 4.82 6.88
CA VAL A 25 0.12 5.48 7.98
C VAL A 25 0.80 5.27 9.32
N SER A 26 1.23 4.05 9.61
CA SER A 26 1.98 3.74 10.84
C SER A 26 3.37 4.40 10.85
N GLY A 27 4.07 4.40 9.71
CA GLY A 27 5.41 4.97 9.58
C GLY A 27 5.46 6.51 9.64
N LEU A 28 4.33 7.20 9.48
CA LEU A 28 4.23 8.66 9.56
C LEU A 28 3.64 9.13 10.91
N GLN A 29 3.48 8.23 11.89
CA GLN A 29 3.09 8.61 13.23
C GLN A 29 4.11 9.58 13.86
N GLY A 30 3.60 10.62 14.51
CA GLY A 30 4.41 11.66 15.14
C GLY A 30 4.79 12.85 14.23
N LEU A 31 4.50 12.79 12.94
CA LEU A 31 4.62 13.93 12.03
C LEU A 31 3.48 14.94 12.21
N PRO A 32 3.57 16.16 11.65
CA PRO A 32 2.46 17.12 11.70
C PRO A 32 1.15 16.58 11.12
N GLN A 33 0.02 17.08 11.65
CA GLN A 33 -1.32 16.57 11.29
C GLN A 33 -1.64 16.67 9.79
N ASN A 34 -1.11 17.64 9.06
CA ASN A 34 -1.32 17.74 7.62
C ASN A 34 -0.71 16.54 6.89
N ILE A 35 0.49 16.10 7.28
CA ILE A 35 1.17 14.95 6.69
C ILE A 35 0.46 13.64 7.04
N GLN A 36 0.01 13.50 8.28
CA GLN A 36 -0.76 12.33 8.70
C GLN A 36 -2.10 12.24 7.94
N LYS A 37 -2.76 13.37 7.63
CA LYS A 37 -3.98 13.38 6.80
C LYS A 37 -3.71 12.91 5.37
N GLU A 38 -2.60 13.30 4.76
CA GLU A 38 -2.19 12.79 3.45
C GLU A 38 -1.99 11.26 3.50
N ALA A 39 -1.33 10.75 4.53
CA ALA A 39 -1.16 9.30 4.72
C ALA A 39 -2.50 8.54 4.80
N LEU A 40 -3.46 9.07 5.56
CA LEU A 40 -4.80 8.50 5.65
C LEU A 40 -5.54 8.55 4.31
N PHE A 41 -5.42 9.67 3.58
CA PHE A 41 -5.96 9.80 2.23
C PHE A 41 -5.37 8.74 1.28
N LEU A 42 -4.05 8.51 1.32
CA LEU A 42 -3.37 7.48 0.53
C LEU A 42 -3.92 6.09 0.84
N SER A 43 -4.03 5.72 2.12
CA SER A 43 -4.56 4.43 2.56
C SER A 43 -6.01 4.19 2.14
N HIS A 44 -6.85 5.21 2.29
CA HIS A 44 -8.26 5.15 1.89
C HIS A 44 -8.42 5.05 0.36
N SER A 45 -7.63 5.80 -0.40
CA SER A 45 -7.65 5.78 -1.86
C SER A 45 -7.14 4.45 -2.43
N ALA A 46 -6.05 3.91 -1.86
CA ALA A 46 -5.55 2.58 -2.19
C ALA A 46 -6.59 1.48 -1.93
N SER A 47 -7.30 1.58 -0.81
CA SER A 47 -8.37 0.63 -0.45
C SER A 47 -9.55 0.68 -1.45
N GLN A 48 -9.93 1.86 -1.93
CA GLN A 48 -10.96 1.98 -2.98
C GLN A 48 -10.51 1.36 -4.30
N VAL A 49 -9.26 1.60 -4.70
CA VAL A 49 -8.66 1.01 -5.91
C VAL A 49 -8.63 -0.52 -5.77
N TYR A 50 -8.12 -1.06 -4.67
CA TYR A 50 -8.11 -2.50 -4.42
C TYR A 50 -9.53 -3.10 -4.39
N SER A 51 -10.48 -2.47 -3.70
CA SER A 51 -11.87 -2.93 -3.67
C SER A 51 -12.51 -2.96 -5.06
N SER A 52 -12.05 -2.09 -5.96
CA SER A 52 -12.52 -2.07 -7.35
C SER A 52 -12.06 -3.36 -8.05
N PHE A 53 -10.75 -3.62 -8.11
CA PHE A 53 -10.22 -4.78 -8.84
C PHE A 53 -10.51 -6.13 -8.19
N SER A 54 -10.62 -6.20 -6.87
CA SER A 54 -10.86 -7.46 -6.13
C SER A 54 -12.20 -8.11 -6.47
N LYS A 55 -13.24 -7.32 -6.78
CA LYS A 55 -14.60 -7.80 -7.03
C LYS A 55 -14.84 -8.32 -8.45
N ALA A 56 -14.05 -7.88 -9.43
CA ALA A 56 -14.19 -8.33 -10.81
C ALA A 56 -13.82 -9.82 -10.90
N ALA A 57 -14.53 -10.63 -11.68
CA ALA A 57 -14.17 -12.01 -12.04
C ALA A 57 -13.67 -12.09 -13.50
N ALA A 58 -14.12 -11.18 -14.34
CA ALA A 58 -13.75 -11.00 -15.74
C ALA A 58 -13.52 -9.52 -16.07
N PHE A 59 -12.97 -9.20 -17.24
CA PHE A 59 -12.80 -7.83 -17.71
C PHE A 59 -14.12 -7.12 -17.94
N GLY A 60 -15.19 -7.86 -18.27
CA GLY A 60 -16.54 -7.30 -18.39
C GLY A 60 -17.08 -6.69 -17.10
N ASP A 61 -16.54 -7.07 -15.93
CA ASP A 61 -16.93 -6.51 -14.64
C ASP A 61 -16.23 -5.16 -14.35
N LEU A 62 -15.22 -4.80 -15.15
CA LEU A 62 -14.46 -3.56 -15.02
C LEU A 62 -15.03 -2.50 -15.97
N SER A 63 -15.91 -1.65 -15.46
CA SER A 63 -16.46 -0.54 -16.26
C SER A 63 -15.41 0.55 -16.55
N ASP A 64 -15.57 1.25 -17.68
CA ASP A 64 -14.70 2.37 -18.05
C ASP A 64 -14.67 3.46 -16.97
N GLY A 65 -15.82 3.76 -16.35
CA GLY A 65 -15.90 4.73 -15.26
C GLY A 65 -15.12 4.33 -14.01
N MET A 66 -15.13 3.04 -13.68
CA MET A 66 -14.34 2.48 -12.58
C MET A 66 -12.84 2.52 -12.87
N LEU A 67 -12.42 2.17 -14.09
CA LEU A 67 -11.03 2.27 -14.52
C LEU A 67 -10.54 3.72 -14.55
N ALA A 68 -11.35 4.64 -15.08
CA ALA A 68 -11.04 6.07 -15.09
C ALA A 68 -10.94 6.63 -13.67
N SER A 69 -11.87 6.28 -12.78
CA SER A 69 -11.84 6.65 -11.37
C SER A 69 -10.59 6.13 -10.67
N SER A 70 -10.28 4.84 -10.85
CA SER A 70 -9.07 4.23 -10.28
C SER A 70 -7.80 4.93 -10.78
N LYS A 71 -7.71 5.24 -12.08
CA LYS A 71 -6.58 5.95 -12.65
C LYS A 71 -6.43 7.36 -12.05
N ALA A 72 -7.54 8.07 -11.87
CA ALA A 72 -7.54 9.39 -11.25
C ALA A 72 -7.12 9.34 -9.78
N GLN A 73 -7.61 8.34 -9.01
CA GLN A 73 -7.20 8.13 -7.62
C GLN A 73 -5.71 7.84 -7.51
N LEU A 74 -5.17 6.95 -8.36
CA LEU A 74 -3.73 6.67 -8.40
C LEU A 74 -2.90 7.90 -8.73
N GLY A 75 -3.38 8.78 -9.63
CA GLY A 75 -2.75 10.07 -9.92
C GLY A 75 -2.68 10.98 -8.68
N LYS A 76 -3.81 11.16 -8.00
CA LYS A 76 -3.87 11.96 -6.76
C LYS A 76 -3.02 11.38 -5.64
N MET A 77 -2.98 10.06 -5.52
CA MET A 77 -2.12 9.39 -4.54
C MET A 77 -0.65 9.66 -4.82
N LYS A 78 -0.23 9.63 -6.09
CA LYS A 78 1.14 9.99 -6.45
C LYS A 78 1.45 11.44 -6.05
N GLU A 79 0.60 12.38 -6.40
CA GLU A 79 0.80 13.81 -6.07
C GLU A 79 0.87 14.05 -4.54
N SER A 80 -0.02 13.40 -3.78
CA SER A 80 -0.02 13.44 -2.32
C SER A 80 1.27 12.84 -1.73
N LEU A 81 1.72 11.71 -2.25
CA LEU A 81 2.98 11.07 -1.83
C LEU A 81 4.20 11.94 -2.15
N ASP A 82 4.23 12.59 -3.31
CA ASP A 82 5.28 13.53 -3.68
C ASP A 82 5.36 14.67 -2.65
N GLY A 83 4.22 15.19 -2.19
CA GLY A 83 4.16 16.22 -1.13
C GLY A 83 4.61 15.72 0.25
N VAL A 84 4.29 14.48 0.62
CA VAL A 84 4.81 13.85 1.85
C VAL A 84 6.33 13.70 1.77
N MET A 85 6.86 13.24 0.63
CA MET A 85 8.29 13.06 0.43
C MET A 85 9.04 14.39 0.48
N ASP A 86 8.51 15.43 -0.15
CA ASP A 86 9.06 16.78 -0.08
C ASP A 86 9.12 17.29 1.37
N TYR A 87 8.08 17.06 2.18
CA TYR A 87 8.12 17.41 3.59
C TYR A 87 9.26 16.68 4.34
N LEU A 88 9.42 15.38 4.12
CA LEU A 88 10.43 14.56 4.80
C LEU A 88 11.87 14.96 4.44
N VAL A 89 12.13 15.33 3.19
CA VAL A 89 13.47 15.75 2.75
C VAL A 89 13.85 17.10 3.36
N ASN A 90 12.87 17.97 3.61
CA ASN A 90 13.10 19.32 4.08
C ASN A 90 12.97 19.50 5.61
N ASN A 91 12.53 18.46 6.35
CA ASN A 91 12.23 18.56 7.77
C ASN A 91 12.71 17.33 8.56
N THR A 92 13.28 17.57 9.75
CA THR A 92 13.59 16.52 10.73
C THR A 92 12.68 16.68 11.94
N SER A 93 11.56 15.98 11.96
CA SER A 93 10.60 16.04 13.08
C SER A 93 11.12 15.26 14.30
N LEU A 94 11.24 15.92 15.45
CA LEU A 94 11.70 15.30 16.70
C LEU A 94 10.81 14.14 17.19
N ASN A 95 9.52 14.16 16.85
CA ASN A 95 8.53 13.16 17.30
C ASN A 95 8.33 12.01 16.30
N TRP A 96 9.09 11.97 15.19
CA TRP A 96 8.90 10.93 14.18
C TRP A 96 9.42 9.58 14.66
N LEU A 97 8.51 8.60 14.75
CA LEU A 97 8.85 7.22 15.03
C LEU A 97 9.15 6.51 13.70
N VAL A 98 10.43 6.26 13.41
CA VAL A 98 10.82 5.43 12.27
C VAL A 98 10.61 3.97 12.66
N PRO A 99 9.69 3.22 12.01
CA PRO A 99 9.52 1.80 12.31
C PRO A 99 10.81 1.04 12.00
N ASP A 100 11.24 0.20 12.93
CA ASP A 100 12.42 -0.64 12.78
C ASP A 100 12.19 -1.69 11.68
N SER A 101 12.94 -1.61 10.59
CA SER A 101 12.82 -2.51 9.44
C SER A 101 13.40 -3.91 9.69
N THR A 102 13.97 -4.20 10.87
CA THR A 102 14.67 -5.45 11.18
C THR A 102 13.77 -6.60 11.70
N LEU A 103 12.49 -6.37 11.98
CA LEU A 103 11.62 -7.39 12.59
C LEU A 103 11.08 -8.45 11.62
N SER A 104 11.24 -8.28 10.31
CA SER A 104 10.81 -9.27 9.31
C SER A 104 11.79 -10.43 9.11
N ASP A 105 13.03 -10.32 9.61
CA ASP A 105 14.09 -11.32 9.39
C ASP A 105 14.24 -12.34 10.54
N LEU A 106 13.45 -12.23 11.62
CA LEU A 106 13.56 -13.10 12.81
C LEU A 106 12.50 -14.21 12.90
N SER A 107 11.65 -14.43 11.89
CA SER A 107 10.68 -15.52 11.89
C SER A 107 11.14 -16.80 11.18
N SER A 108 12.36 -16.84 10.63
CA SER A 108 12.93 -18.06 10.03
C SER A 108 14.02 -18.62 10.93
N VAL A 109 13.65 -19.08 12.12
CA VAL A 109 14.44 -20.11 12.80
C VAL A 109 13.79 -21.43 12.39
N GLU A 110 14.45 -22.15 11.49
CA GLU A 110 14.11 -23.52 11.14
C GLU A 110 14.32 -24.40 12.38
N ASP A 111 13.24 -24.95 12.93
CA ASP A 111 13.31 -26.08 13.86
C ASP A 111 13.73 -27.31 13.05
N ASP A 112 15.04 -27.55 12.96
CA ASP A 112 15.60 -28.85 12.58
C ASP A 112 15.33 -29.83 13.74
N GLU A 113 14.21 -30.54 13.67
CA GLU A 113 13.91 -31.66 14.58
C GLU A 113 14.80 -32.85 14.21
N ILE A 114 15.89 -33.03 14.97
CA ILE A 114 16.68 -34.26 15.00
C ILE A 114 15.76 -35.40 15.45
N SER A 115 15.36 -36.26 14.51
CA SER A 115 14.80 -37.57 14.82
C SER A 115 15.94 -38.57 15.03
N ASP A 116 16.24 -38.86 16.29
CA ASP A 116 16.93 -40.07 16.70
C ASP A 116 15.88 -41.19 16.88
N GLU A 117 15.84 -42.17 15.97
CA GLU A 117 15.64 -43.59 16.27
C GLU A 117 16.03 -44.50 15.09
#